data_AF-A0AA88HQ06-F1
#
_entry.id   AF-A0AA88HQ06-F1
#
_cell.length_a   1.000
_cell.length_b   1.000
_cell.length_c   1.000
_cell.angle_alpha   90.00
_cell.angle_beta   90.00
_cell.angle_gamma   90.00
#
_symmetry.space_group_name_H-M   'P 1'
#
loop_
_entity.id
_entity.type
_entity.pdbx_description
1 polymer ?
#
loop_
_entity_poly.entity_id
_entity_poly.type
_entity_poly.pdbx_seq_one_letter_code
_entity_poly.pdbx_strand_id
1 'polypeptide(L)'
;MFLLEQKSAFSSLFENQDWVCRLAYLADIFDKLNDLNLSMQGFRTDELSLNSKMCAFIKKLEFWLKKVQRNSVSVFPTLDKFADDSEIDNLNTICDCIREHLTKLRDELVSYFPSIMNQDRTQDWIQNPFVEDVTSSSGLSDKLTENLIELASDRALELKFQNVTVSHDIEPRFDNILAKKQPQVSH
;
A
#
# COMPACT_ATOMS: atom_id res chain seq x y z
N MET A 1 -0.25 35.93 -7.32
CA MET A 1 -1.19 34.82 -7.02
C MET A 1 -2.48 35.10 -7.76
N PHE A 2 -2.83 34.29 -8.77
CA PHE A 2 -3.92 34.54 -9.75
C PHE A 2 -5.31 34.85 -9.13
N LEU A 3 -5.60 34.33 -7.93
CA LEU A 3 -6.90 34.49 -7.27
C LEU A 3 -7.08 35.83 -6.52
N LEU A 4 -5.98 36.47 -6.11
CA LEU A 4 -5.98 37.82 -5.52
C LEU A 4 -6.31 38.89 -6.59
N GLU A 5 -5.88 38.66 -7.83
CA GLU A 5 -6.18 39.55 -8.97
C GLU A 5 -7.64 39.48 -9.42
N GLN A 6 -8.33 38.36 -9.18
CA GLN A 6 -9.73 38.12 -9.58
C GLN A 6 -10.77 38.63 -8.57
N LYS A 7 -10.37 39.21 -7.42
CA LYS A 7 -11.29 39.62 -6.33
C LYS A 7 -12.33 38.53 -5.98
N SER A 8 -11.88 37.29 -6.04
CA SER A 8 -12.68 36.13 -5.73
C SER A 8 -12.96 36.08 -4.23
N ALA A 9 -14.17 35.64 -3.83
CA ALA A 9 -14.52 35.44 -2.42
C ALA A 9 -13.59 34.43 -1.70
N PHE A 10 -12.80 33.66 -2.46
CA PHE A 10 -11.80 32.73 -1.94
C PHE A 10 -10.45 33.40 -1.63
N SER A 11 -10.21 34.63 -2.08
CA SER A 11 -8.96 35.37 -1.81
C SER A 11 -8.70 35.52 -0.31
N SER A 12 -9.75 35.78 0.47
CA SER A 12 -9.68 35.91 1.93
C SER A 12 -9.38 34.59 2.65
N LEU A 13 -9.58 33.43 2.01
CA LEU A 13 -9.23 32.13 2.58
C LEU A 13 -7.73 31.85 2.47
N PHE A 14 -7.07 32.32 1.41
CA PHE A 14 -5.61 32.21 1.27
C PHE A 14 -4.84 33.20 2.16
N GLU A 15 -5.51 34.21 2.72
CA GLU A 15 -4.97 35.08 3.77
C GLU A 15 -4.99 34.39 5.15
N ASN A 16 -5.86 33.39 5.34
CA ASN A 16 -5.95 32.63 6.59
C ASN A 16 -4.94 31.48 6.61
N GLN A 17 -3.90 31.61 7.43
CA GLN A 17 -2.82 30.64 7.56
C GLN A 17 -3.28 29.26 8.06
N ASP A 18 -4.28 29.18 8.94
CA ASP A 18 -4.86 27.89 9.39
C ASP A 18 -5.54 27.17 8.22
N TRP A 19 -6.27 27.91 7.37
CA TRP A 19 -6.94 27.34 6.21
C TRP A 19 -5.93 26.82 5.18
N VAL A 20 -4.87 27.59 4.90
CA VAL A 20 -3.80 27.19 3.97
C VAL A 20 -3.09 25.93 4.47
N CYS A 21 -2.84 25.79 5.76
CA CYS A 21 -2.22 24.60 6.33
C CYS A 21 -3.12 23.36 6.26
N ARG A 22 -4.42 23.51 6.51
CA ARG A 22 -5.38 22.42 6.31
C ARG A 22 -5.42 21.97 4.85
N LEU A 23 -5.37 22.92 3.92
CA LEU A 23 -5.33 22.61 2.49
C LEU A 23 -4.02 21.92 2.10
N ALA A 24 -2.88 22.37 2.62
CA ALA A 24 -1.57 21.77 2.39
C ALA A 24 -1.53 20.31 2.89
N TYR A 25 -2.08 20.05 4.08
CA TYR A 25 -2.25 18.70 4.59
C TYR A 25 -3.12 17.83 3.67
N LEU A 26 -4.25 18.37 3.19
CA LEU A 26 -5.14 17.64 2.28
C LEU A 26 -4.41 17.26 0.98
N ALA A 27 -3.63 18.17 0.40
CA ALA A 27 -2.81 17.87 -0.77
C ALA A 27 -1.86 16.70 -0.48
N ASP A 28 -1.10 16.77 0.62
CA ASP A 28 -0.11 15.74 0.96
C ASP A 28 -0.76 14.36 1.26
N ILE A 29 -1.91 14.31 1.93
CA ILE A 29 -2.57 13.02 2.21
C ILE A 29 -3.22 12.42 0.96
N PHE A 30 -3.78 13.24 0.07
CA PHE A 30 -4.33 12.75 -1.20
C PHE A 30 -3.24 12.23 -2.12
N ASP A 31 -2.06 12.87 -2.16
CA ASP A 31 -0.92 12.35 -2.91
C ASP A 31 -0.48 10.99 -2.38
N LYS A 32 -0.37 10.83 -1.05
CA LYS A 32 -0.04 9.53 -0.43
C LYS A 32 -1.08 8.45 -0.73
N LEU A 33 -2.37 8.81 -0.77
CA LEU A 33 -3.45 7.89 -1.15
C LEU A 33 -3.40 7.55 -2.64
N ASN A 34 -3.05 8.52 -3.48
CA ASN A 34 -2.87 8.30 -4.91
C ASN A 34 -1.68 7.37 -5.18
N ASP A 35 -0.56 7.53 -4.47
CA ASP A 35 0.58 6.61 -4.53
C ASP A 35 0.18 5.19 -4.15
N LEU A 36 -0.61 5.03 -3.08
CA LEU A 36 -1.16 3.72 -2.71
C LEU A 36 -2.02 3.18 -3.86
N ASN A 37 -2.96 3.96 -4.37
CA ASN A 37 -3.87 3.55 -5.45
C ASN A 37 -3.11 3.11 -6.71
N LEU A 38 -2.11 3.89 -7.13
CA LEU A 38 -1.22 3.54 -8.24
C LEU A 38 -0.42 2.26 -7.95
N SER A 39 0.07 2.09 -6.73
CA SER A 39 0.80 0.87 -6.35
C SER A 39 -0.08 -0.39 -6.38
N MET A 40 -1.39 -0.23 -6.20
CA MET A 40 -2.36 -1.32 -6.29
C MET A 40 -2.77 -1.62 -7.74
N GLN A 41 -2.66 -0.63 -8.63
CA GLN A 41 -2.94 -0.78 -10.06
C GLN A 41 -1.77 -1.45 -10.79
N GLY A 42 -2.06 -2.50 -11.55
CA GLY A 42 -1.05 -3.19 -12.34
C GLY A 42 -1.57 -4.51 -12.92
N PHE A 43 -0.98 -4.95 -14.03
CA PHE A 43 -1.23 -6.27 -14.57
C PHE A 43 -0.54 -7.31 -13.66
N ARG A 44 -1.32 -8.23 -13.09
CA ARG A 44 -0.86 -9.32 -12.19
C ARG A 44 -0.46 -8.91 -10.76
N THR A 45 -1.16 -7.96 -10.13
CA THR A 45 -1.14 -7.87 -8.66
C THR A 45 -1.91 -9.06 -8.09
N ASP A 46 -1.19 -10.01 -7.50
CA ASP A 46 -1.80 -11.06 -6.70
C ASP A 46 -2.43 -10.44 -5.44
N GLU A 47 -3.47 -11.09 -4.92
CA GLU A 47 -4.20 -10.66 -3.71
C GLU A 47 -3.24 -10.48 -2.52
N LEU A 48 -2.17 -11.27 -2.47
CA LEU A 48 -1.15 -11.25 -1.41
C LEU A 48 -0.23 -10.03 -1.50
N SER A 49 0.15 -9.57 -2.71
CA SER A 49 0.88 -8.30 -2.90
C SER A 49 0.00 -7.10 -2.54
N LEU A 50 -1.29 -7.14 -2.91
CA LEU A 50 -2.26 -6.10 -2.52
C LEU A 50 -2.35 -6.01 -0.99
N ASN A 51 -2.51 -7.15 -0.33
CA ASN A 51 -2.58 -7.24 1.13
C ASN A 51 -1.32 -6.67 1.78
N SER A 52 -0.14 -7.02 1.26
CA SER A 52 1.14 -6.51 1.75
C SER A 52 1.27 -4.99 1.61
N LYS A 53 0.86 -4.41 0.47
CA LYS A 53 0.88 -2.96 0.21
C LYS A 53 -0.06 -2.20 1.15
N MET A 54 -1.27 -2.71 1.34
CA MET A 54 -2.24 -2.16 2.29
C MET A 54 -1.73 -2.24 3.74
N CYS A 55 -1.20 -3.39 4.15
CA CYS A 55 -0.53 -3.58 5.44
C CYS A 55 0.57 -2.52 5.66
N ALA A 56 1.42 -2.30 4.66
CA ALA A 56 2.47 -1.30 4.73
C ALA A 56 1.91 0.12 4.85
N PHE A 57 0.82 0.43 4.16
CA PHE A 57 0.17 1.74 4.26
C PHE A 57 -0.44 1.99 5.65
N ILE A 58 -1.10 0.99 6.24
CA ILE A 58 -1.62 1.09 7.61
C ILE A 58 -0.48 1.34 8.60
N LYS A 59 0.64 0.64 8.49
CA LYS A 59 1.85 0.89 9.31
C LYS A 59 2.41 2.30 9.11
N LYS A 60 2.36 2.83 7.88
CA LYS A 60 2.75 4.22 7.59
C LYS A 60 1.80 5.20 8.28
N LEU A 61 0.47 4.98 8.25
CA LEU A 61 -0.51 5.81 8.96
C LEU A 61 -0.22 5.87 10.47
N GLU A 62 0.09 4.72 11.10
CA GLU A 62 0.47 4.67 12.51
C GLU A 62 1.77 5.44 12.80
N PHE A 63 2.76 5.34 11.91
CA PHE A 63 4.00 6.11 12.02
C PHE A 63 3.74 7.62 11.90
N TRP A 64 2.90 8.05 10.96
CA TRP A 64 2.52 9.45 10.78
C TRP A 64 1.77 9.98 11.99
N LEU A 65 0.84 9.19 12.55
CA LEU A 65 0.15 9.52 13.80
C LEU A 65 1.14 9.77 14.95
N LYS A 66 2.14 8.90 15.12
CA LYS A 66 3.20 9.04 16.13
C LYS A 66 4.09 10.27 15.90
N LYS A 67 4.23 10.75 14.67
CA LYS A 67 4.96 11.98 14.34
C LYS A 67 4.15 13.22 14.68
N VAL A 68 2.87 13.23 14.29
CA VAL A 68 1.94 14.33 14.60
C VAL A 68 1.70 14.47 16.10
N GLN A 69 1.69 13.36 16.86
CA GLN A 69 1.65 13.39 18.34
C GLN A 69 2.84 14.09 18.99
N ARG A 70 3.99 14.13 18.29
CA ARG A 70 5.18 14.88 18.73
C ARG A 70 5.22 16.29 18.15
N ASN A 71 4.09 16.79 17.65
CA ASN A 71 3.95 18.07 16.94
C ASN A 71 4.91 18.21 15.75
N SER A 72 5.26 17.10 15.09
CA SER A 72 6.09 17.11 13.90
C SER A 72 5.26 16.79 12.67
N VAL A 73 5.21 17.74 11.74
CA VAL A 73 4.49 17.65 10.46
C VAL A 73 5.38 17.29 9.27
N SER A 74 6.69 17.08 9.48
CA SER A 74 7.71 16.66 8.49
C SER A 74 7.37 15.51 7.54
N VAL A 75 6.35 14.72 7.87
CA VAL A 75 5.82 13.64 7.02
C VAL A 75 5.03 14.18 5.81
N PHE A 76 4.50 15.40 5.94
CA PHE A 76 3.63 16.10 5.02
C PHE A 76 4.42 17.30 4.47
N PRO A 77 5.14 17.13 3.34
CA PRO A 77 6.15 18.10 2.89
C PRO A 77 5.56 19.45 2.47
N THR A 78 4.31 19.49 2.00
CA THR A 78 3.64 20.74 1.68
C THR A 78 3.25 21.45 2.98
N LEU A 79 2.65 20.72 3.92
CA LEU A 79 2.30 21.25 5.24
C LEU A 79 3.54 21.75 6.02
N ASP A 80 4.64 21.00 6.01
CA ASP A 80 5.87 21.33 6.73
C ASP A 80 6.44 22.68 6.27
N LYS A 81 6.46 22.93 4.95
CA LYS A 81 6.88 24.22 4.38
C LYS A 81 6.00 25.37 4.85
N PHE A 82 4.68 25.21 4.80
CA PHE A 82 3.77 26.26 5.25
C PHE A 82 3.77 26.44 6.77
N ALA A 83 4.12 25.40 7.54
CA ALA A 83 4.25 25.48 8.98
C ALA A 83 5.51 26.25 9.41
N ASP A 84 6.63 26.07 8.70
CA ASP A 84 7.88 26.78 8.94
C ASP A 84 7.79 28.27 8.54
N ASP A 85 7.10 28.58 7.44
CA ASP A 85 7.02 29.94 6.89
C ASP A 85 6.09 30.88 7.71
N SER A 86 5.16 30.33 8.49
CA SER A 86 3.99 31.09 8.98
C SER A 86 3.87 31.27 10.50
N GLU A 87 4.88 30.96 11.32
CA GLU A 87 4.85 31.06 12.82
C GLU A 87 3.44 30.78 13.40
N ILE A 88 2.94 29.56 13.18
CA ILE A 88 1.51 29.27 13.37
C ILE A 88 1.17 29.10 14.86
N ASP A 89 0.48 30.08 15.43
CA ASP A 89 -0.05 30.04 16.80
C ASP A 89 -0.98 28.83 17.07
N ASN A 90 -1.67 28.33 16.04
CA ASN A 90 -2.66 27.24 16.11
C ASN A 90 -2.17 25.87 15.62
N LEU A 91 -0.85 25.64 15.50
CA LEU A 91 -0.30 24.38 14.99
C LEU A 91 -0.80 23.15 15.78
N ASN A 92 -0.99 23.29 17.10
CA ASN A 92 -1.53 22.22 17.94
C ASN A 92 -2.95 21.81 17.52
N THR A 93 -3.83 22.77 17.23
CA THR A 93 -5.20 22.50 16.78
C THR A 93 -5.23 21.84 15.40
N ILE A 94 -4.32 22.23 14.51
CA ILE A 94 -4.16 21.57 13.20
C ILE A 94 -3.69 20.14 13.39
N CYS A 95 -2.68 19.91 14.24
CA CYS A 95 -2.19 18.58 14.60
C CYS A 95 -3.29 17.71 15.23
N ASP A 96 -4.17 18.28 16.06
CA ASP A 96 -5.34 17.57 16.59
C ASP A 96 -6.28 17.09 15.48
N CYS A 97 -6.63 17.97 14.53
CA CYS A 97 -7.47 17.61 13.39
C CYS A 97 -6.82 16.56 12.49
N ILE A 98 -5.52 16.68 12.21
CA ILE A 98 -4.77 15.69 11.43
C ILE A 98 -4.80 14.34 12.14
N ARG A 99 -4.56 14.32 13.45
CA ARG A 99 -4.58 13.08 14.25
C ARG A 99 -5.94 12.41 14.20
N GLU A 100 -7.01 13.16 14.36
CA GLU A 100 -8.37 12.64 14.27
C GLU A 100 -8.64 12.04 12.87
N HIS A 101 -8.28 12.76 11.82
CA HIS A 101 -8.44 12.28 10.44
C HIS A 101 -7.65 10.99 10.17
N LEU A 102 -6.36 10.95 10.54
CA LEU A 102 -5.52 9.78 10.32
C LEU A 102 -6.00 8.56 11.13
N THR A 103 -6.51 8.80 12.34
CA THR A 103 -7.12 7.73 13.18
C THR A 103 -8.34 7.15 12.48
N LYS A 104 -9.27 8.01 12.04
CA LYS A 104 -10.47 7.59 11.31
C LYS A 104 -10.12 6.86 10.01
N LEU A 105 -9.20 7.40 9.22
CA LEU A 105 -8.76 6.79 7.96
C LEU A 105 -8.16 5.40 8.19
N ARG A 106 -7.32 5.24 9.21
CA ARG A 106 -6.77 3.94 9.60
C ARG A 106 -7.90 2.98 9.97
N ASP A 107 -8.81 3.39 10.84
CA ASP A 107 -9.86 2.51 11.37
C ASP A 107 -10.82 2.06 10.26
N GLU A 108 -11.17 2.97 9.33
CA GLU A 108 -11.91 2.63 8.12
C GLU A 108 -11.14 1.61 7.27
N LEU A 109 -9.86 1.86 6.97
CA LEU A 109 -9.06 0.91 6.17
C LEU A 109 -8.94 -0.47 6.84
N VAL A 110 -8.82 -0.53 8.15
CA VAL A 110 -8.80 -1.78 8.91
C VAL A 110 -10.16 -2.50 8.84
N SER A 111 -11.25 -1.75 8.97
CA SER A 111 -12.61 -2.26 8.88
C SER A 111 -12.95 -2.81 7.49
N TYR A 112 -12.51 -2.12 6.43
CA TYR A 112 -12.69 -2.56 5.05
C TYR A 112 -11.85 -3.79 4.70
N PHE A 113 -10.70 -3.96 5.34
CA PHE A 113 -9.76 -5.04 5.04
C PHE A 113 -9.37 -5.87 6.29
N PRO A 114 -10.33 -6.58 6.90
CA PRO A 114 -10.10 -7.29 8.16
C PRO A 114 -9.11 -8.46 8.01
N SER A 115 -9.08 -9.10 6.84
CA SER A 115 -8.14 -10.19 6.52
C SER A 115 -6.67 -9.74 6.46
N ILE A 116 -6.41 -8.45 6.24
CA ILE A 116 -5.05 -7.90 6.13
C ILE A 116 -4.41 -7.72 7.51
N MET A 117 -5.22 -7.42 8.53
CA MET A 117 -4.73 -7.15 9.89
C MET A 117 -4.64 -8.40 10.75
N ASN A 118 -5.44 -9.41 10.42
CA ASN A 118 -5.19 -10.76 10.91
C ASN A 118 -3.91 -11.24 10.23
N GLN A 119 -2.77 -11.16 10.93
CA GLN A 119 -1.49 -11.75 10.51
C GLN A 119 -1.58 -13.27 10.50
N ASP A 120 -2.59 -13.81 9.85
CA ASP A 120 -2.76 -15.23 9.70
C ASP A 120 -1.74 -15.70 8.68
N ARG A 121 -0.56 -16.08 9.18
CA ARG A 121 0.55 -16.63 8.40
C ARG A 121 0.21 -17.99 7.80
N THR A 122 -1.00 -18.49 8.00
CA THR A 122 -1.54 -19.70 7.39
C THR A 122 -1.45 -19.70 5.87
N GLN A 123 -1.34 -18.53 5.23
CA GLN A 123 -1.18 -18.38 3.79
C GLN A 123 0.24 -18.06 3.33
N ASP A 124 1.21 -17.97 4.25
CA ASP A 124 2.61 -17.63 3.90
C ASP A 124 3.22 -18.69 2.96
N TRP A 125 2.77 -19.95 3.05
CA TRP A 125 3.19 -21.03 2.14
C TRP A 125 2.90 -20.73 0.67
N ILE A 126 1.91 -19.87 0.37
CA ILE A 126 1.55 -19.47 -0.99
C ILE A 126 2.64 -18.57 -1.59
N GLN A 127 3.27 -17.72 -0.78
CA GLN A 127 4.38 -16.86 -1.20
C GLN A 127 5.72 -17.57 -1.08
N ASN A 128 5.89 -18.40 -0.05
CA ASN A 128 7.10 -19.17 0.19
C ASN A 128 6.74 -20.58 0.68
N PRO A 129 6.79 -21.61 -0.18
CA PRO A 129 6.45 -22.97 0.22
C PRO A 129 7.45 -23.61 1.21
N PHE A 130 8.58 -22.95 1.48
CA PHE A 130 9.62 -23.42 2.41
C PHE A 130 9.53 -22.73 3.79
N VAL A 131 8.33 -22.32 4.22
CA VAL A 131 8.13 -21.75 5.57
C VAL A 131 8.35 -22.80 6.66
N GLU A 132 8.87 -22.37 7.82
CA GLU A 132 9.32 -23.24 8.92
C GLU A 132 8.16 -23.98 9.61
N ASP A 133 6.93 -23.44 9.53
CA ASP A 133 5.71 -24.04 10.11
C ASP A 133 4.63 -24.25 9.05
N VAL A 134 4.93 -25.14 8.09
CA VAL A 134 4.00 -25.60 7.04
C VAL A 134 2.73 -26.24 7.64
N THR A 135 2.85 -26.87 8.81
CA THR A 135 1.74 -27.60 9.46
C THR A 135 0.65 -26.70 10.01
N SER A 136 0.96 -25.43 10.26
CA SER A 136 -0.01 -24.45 10.74
C SER A 136 -0.89 -23.84 9.64
N SER A 137 -0.72 -24.22 8.36
CA SER A 137 -1.55 -23.72 7.26
C SER A 137 -3.01 -24.17 7.40
N SER A 138 -3.94 -23.23 7.56
CA SER A 138 -5.37 -23.50 7.60
C SER A 138 -5.95 -23.65 6.19
N GLY A 139 -6.95 -24.51 6.02
CA GLY A 139 -7.66 -24.68 4.75
C GLY A 139 -7.03 -25.64 3.74
N LEU A 140 -5.92 -26.31 4.07
CA LEU A 140 -5.38 -27.43 3.28
C LEU A 140 -6.01 -28.77 3.69
N SER A 141 -6.18 -29.66 2.71
CA SER A 141 -6.47 -31.07 2.99
C SER A 141 -5.20 -31.76 3.47
N ASP A 142 -5.33 -32.76 4.35
CA ASP A 142 -4.21 -33.57 4.89
C ASP A 142 -3.22 -34.01 3.80
N LYS A 143 -3.72 -34.45 2.64
CA LYS A 143 -2.87 -34.86 1.51
C LYS A 143 -2.06 -33.72 0.91
N LEU A 144 -2.63 -32.51 0.83
CA LEU A 144 -1.88 -31.34 0.37
C LEU A 144 -0.85 -30.92 1.40
N THR A 145 -1.19 -30.99 2.69
CA THR A 145 -0.27 -30.69 3.79
C THR A 145 0.93 -31.63 3.77
N GLU A 146 0.72 -32.95 3.61
CA GLU A 146 1.80 -33.93 3.46
C GLU A 146 2.73 -33.59 2.28
N ASN A 147 2.16 -33.30 1.09
CA ASN A 147 2.96 -32.91 -0.07
C ASN A 147 3.74 -31.61 0.16
N LEU A 148 3.14 -30.64 0.88
CA LEU A 148 3.79 -29.38 1.21
C LEU A 148 4.95 -29.60 2.18
N ILE A 149 4.82 -30.51 3.14
CA ILE A 149 5.90 -30.89 4.08
C ILE A 149 7.07 -31.53 3.33
N GLU A 150 6.79 -32.45 2.40
CA GLU A 150 7.82 -33.07 1.57
C GLU A 150 8.56 -32.02 0.73
N LEU A 151 7.81 -31.10 0.11
CA LEU A 151 8.36 -30.01 -0.70
C LEU A 151 9.20 -29.05 0.13
N ALA A 152 8.69 -28.60 1.29
CA ALA A 152 9.37 -27.67 2.19
C ALA A 152 10.68 -28.26 2.77
N SER A 153 10.77 -29.59 2.87
CA SER A 153 11.95 -30.30 3.36
C SER A 153 13.04 -30.48 2.29
N ASP A 154 12.74 -30.21 1.02
CA ASP A 154 13.71 -30.32 -0.08
C ASP A 154 14.62 -29.07 -0.13
N ARG A 155 15.75 -29.18 0.56
CA ARG A 155 16.79 -28.13 0.62
C ARG A 155 17.40 -27.79 -0.75
N ALA A 156 17.41 -28.71 -1.71
CA ALA A 156 17.93 -28.42 -3.04
C ALA A 156 16.95 -27.54 -3.84
N LEU A 157 15.64 -27.76 -3.67
CA LEU A 157 14.61 -26.89 -4.22
C LEU A 157 14.57 -25.54 -3.50
N GLU A 158 14.76 -25.51 -2.18
CA GLU A 158 14.83 -24.26 -1.40
C GLU A 158 15.96 -23.35 -1.91
N LEU A 159 17.17 -23.90 -2.07
CA LEU A 159 18.32 -23.17 -2.59
C LEU A 159 18.09 -22.68 -4.03
N LYS A 160 17.39 -23.46 -4.86
CA LYS A 160 17.02 -23.02 -6.21
C LYS A 160 16.00 -21.90 -6.16
N PHE A 161 14.99 -21.99 -5.31
CA PHE A 161 13.94 -21.00 -5.14
C PHE A 161 14.52 -19.65 -4.69
N GLN A 162 15.44 -19.63 -3.73
CA GLN A 162 16.12 -18.41 -3.27
C GLN A 162 17.02 -17.78 -4.35
N ASN A 163 17.58 -18.61 -5.25
CA ASN A 163 18.43 -18.14 -6.35
C ASN A 163 17.66 -17.67 -7.58
N VAL A 164 16.34 -17.90 -7.66
CA VAL A 164 15.50 -17.29 -8.68
C VAL A 164 15.28 -15.83 -8.27
N THR A 165 16.12 -14.94 -8.78
CA THR A 165 15.78 -13.52 -8.82
C THR A 165 14.54 -13.40 -9.71
N VAL A 166 13.52 -12.64 -9.30
CA VAL A 166 12.47 -12.18 -10.21
C VAL A 166 13.11 -11.22 -11.21
N SER A 167 13.90 -11.76 -12.12
CA SER A 167 14.20 -11.09 -13.38
C SER A 167 12.90 -10.97 -14.12
N HIS A 168 12.74 -9.82 -14.74
CA HIS A 168 11.58 -9.29 -15.45
C HIS A 168 11.15 -10.12 -16.68
N ASP A 169 11.33 -11.44 -16.66
CA ASP A 169 11.20 -12.34 -17.81
C ASP A 169 10.09 -13.37 -17.60
N ILE A 170 8.88 -12.88 -17.34
CA ILE A 170 7.67 -13.63 -17.69
C ILE A 170 6.91 -12.83 -18.74
N GLU A 171 7.54 -12.65 -19.91
CA GLU A 171 6.81 -12.41 -21.16
C GLU A 171 6.07 -13.71 -21.58
N PRO A 172 4.97 -13.58 -22.34
CA PRO A 172 3.82 -14.47 -22.27
C PRO A 172 4.05 -15.78 -23.03
N ARG A 173 4.08 -16.89 -22.31
CA ARG A 173 4.11 -18.25 -22.88
C ARG A 173 2.76 -18.67 -23.51
N PHE A 174 1.84 -17.74 -23.78
CA PHE A 174 0.49 -18.01 -24.30
C PHE A 174 0.34 -17.81 -25.82
N ASP A 175 1.28 -17.18 -26.51
CA ASP A 175 1.17 -16.97 -27.96
C ASP A 175 1.29 -18.26 -28.79
N ASN A 176 1.87 -19.33 -28.21
CA ASN A 176 2.07 -20.61 -28.90
C ASN A 176 0.83 -21.52 -28.96
N ILE A 177 -0.29 -21.13 -28.34
CA ILE A 177 -1.53 -21.92 -28.39
C ILE A 177 -2.45 -21.43 -29.52
N LEU A 178 -2.38 -20.15 -29.91
CA LEU A 178 -3.20 -19.59 -30.99
C LEU A 178 -2.64 -19.83 -32.40
N ALA A 179 -1.33 -20.08 -32.52
CA ALA A 179 -0.68 -20.36 -33.81
C ALA A 179 -0.95 -21.79 -34.36
N LYS A 180 -1.45 -22.72 -33.54
CA LYS A 180 -1.73 -24.11 -33.96
C LYS A 180 -3.14 -24.37 -34.50
N LYS A 181 -3.95 -23.32 -34.70
CA LYS A 181 -5.32 -23.44 -35.22
C LYS A 181 -5.54 -22.63 -36.50
N GLN A 182 -4.60 -22.69 -37.45
CA GLN A 182 -4.92 -22.42 -38.86
C GLN A 182 -5.24 -23.75 -39.55
N PRO A 183 -6.41 -23.90 -40.20
CA PRO A 183 -6.72 -25.11 -40.95
C PRO A 183 -5.83 -25.20 -42.19
N GLN A 184 -5.18 -26.35 -42.36
CA GLN A 184 -4.58 -26.78 -43.62
C GLN A 184 -5.68 -26.82 -44.68
N VAL A 185 -5.64 -25.90 -45.63
CA VAL A 185 -6.49 -25.97 -46.83
C VAL A 185 -5.83 -27.00 -47.74
N SER A 186 -6.41 -28.21 -47.76
CA SER A 186 -6.09 -29.22 -48.76
C SER A 186 -6.60 -28.78 -50.12
N HIS A 187 -5.76 -29.00 -51.14
CA HIS A 187 -6.01 -28.79 -52.56
C HIS A 187 -7.35 -29.36 -53.06
#